data_AF-A0A4Q3TDP0-F1
#
_entry.id   AF-A0A4Q3TDP0-F1
#
_cell.length_a   1.000
_cell.length_b   1.000
_cell.length_c   1.000
_cell.angle_alpha   90.00
_cell.angle_beta   90.00
_cell.angle_gamma   90.00
#
_symmetry.space_group_name_H-M   'P 1'
#
loop_
_entity.id
_entity.type
_entity.pdbx_description
1 polymer ?
#
loop_
_entity_poly.entity_id
_entity_poly.type
_entity_poly.pdbx_seq_one_letter_code
_entity_poly.pdbx_strand_id
1 'polypeptide(L)'
;LSGDGGFTMMMGDFISLTQLGLPLKVIVFNNGSLGFVAMEMKAAGFLDTGTDLQNPDFAAMATAMGIKAFRVEESDQLEDAIAQALAHPGPALVDVVTASQELVIPPKIKLEQAKGFSLFMLKAIMNGRGDEVLELARTNL
;
A
#
# COMPACT_ATOMS: atom_id res chain seq x y z
N LEU A 1 8.67 -6.81 -5.48
CA LEU A 1 7.75 -5.72 -5.11
C LEU A 1 6.40 -6.32 -4.80
N SER A 2 5.73 -5.88 -3.74
CA SER A 2 4.39 -6.37 -3.36
C SER A 2 3.59 -5.25 -2.72
N GLY A 3 2.27 -5.28 -2.83
CA GLY A 3 1.41 -4.55 -1.88
C GLY A 3 1.38 -5.28 -0.54
N ASP A 4 1.02 -4.56 0.53
CA ASP A 4 0.77 -5.08 1.87
C ASP A 4 -0.27 -6.21 1.93
N GLY A 5 -1.38 -6.08 1.21
CA GLY A 5 -2.40 -7.14 1.12
C GLY A 5 -1.86 -8.41 0.47
N GLY A 6 -1.11 -8.28 -0.62
CA GLY A 6 -0.47 -9.43 -1.28
C GLY A 6 0.65 -10.06 -0.44
N PHE A 7 1.39 -9.24 0.30
CA PHE A 7 2.44 -9.70 1.19
C PHE A 7 1.86 -10.49 2.37
N THR A 8 0.78 -9.98 2.98
CA THR A 8 0.11 -10.62 4.12
C THR A 8 -0.58 -11.93 3.76
N MET A 9 -1.03 -12.12 2.51
CA MET A 9 -1.63 -13.39 2.04
C MET A 9 -0.71 -14.61 2.24
N MET A 10 0.61 -14.43 2.10
CA MET A 10 1.59 -15.51 2.20
C MET A 10 2.77 -15.15 3.13
N MET A 11 2.53 -14.30 4.13
CA MET A 11 3.58 -13.79 5.03
C MET A 11 4.33 -14.89 5.80
N GLY A 12 3.69 -16.04 6.01
CA GLY A 12 4.32 -17.20 6.65
C GLY A 12 5.55 -17.71 5.90
N ASP A 13 5.57 -17.62 4.56
CA ASP A 13 6.71 -18.08 3.75
C ASP A 13 7.92 -17.14 3.84
N PHE A 14 7.75 -15.93 4.38
CA PHE A 14 8.81 -14.94 4.48
C PHE A 14 9.98 -15.42 5.35
N ILE A 15 9.71 -16.27 6.36
CA ILE A 15 10.76 -16.90 7.18
C ILE A 15 11.68 -17.83 6.37
N SER A 16 11.22 -18.33 5.22
CA SER A 16 12.03 -19.19 4.35
C SER A 16 13.27 -18.47 3.83
N LEU A 17 13.25 -17.14 3.73
CA LEU A 17 14.42 -16.37 3.28
C LEU A 17 15.63 -16.58 4.19
N THR A 18 15.43 -16.66 5.50
CA THR A 18 16.52 -16.94 6.44
C THR A 18 16.86 -18.43 6.50
N GLN A 19 15.85 -19.30 6.49
CA GLN A 19 16.06 -20.76 6.52
C GLN A 19 16.84 -21.28 5.30
N LEU A 20 16.61 -20.68 4.14
CA LEU A 20 17.24 -21.09 2.87
C LEU A 20 18.43 -20.21 2.47
N GLY A 21 18.73 -19.16 3.23
CA GLY A 21 19.82 -18.22 2.92
C GLY A 21 19.61 -17.46 1.60
N LEU A 22 18.36 -17.12 1.26
CA LEU A 22 18.02 -16.45 0.01
C LEU A 22 18.21 -14.93 0.14
N PRO A 23 19.04 -14.28 -0.69
CA PRO A 23 19.33 -12.85 -0.59
C PRO A 23 18.25 -11.97 -1.26
N LEU A 24 16.97 -12.31 -1.06
CA LEU A 24 15.86 -11.62 -1.70
C LEU A 24 15.62 -10.23 -1.10
N LYS A 25 15.29 -9.26 -1.94
CA LYS A 25 14.94 -7.89 -1.55
C LYS A 25 13.44 -7.71 -1.72
N VAL A 26 12.73 -7.61 -0.61
CA VAL A 26 11.27 -7.42 -0.61
C VAL A 26 10.98 -5.95 -0.33
N ILE A 27 10.18 -5.33 -1.18
CA ILE A 27 9.69 -3.97 -0.98
C ILE A 27 8.18 -4.07 -0.92
N VAL A 28 7.62 -3.64 0.20
CA VAL A 28 6.19 -3.66 0.49
C VAL A 28 5.67 -2.23 0.36
N PHE A 29 4.68 -2.03 -0.50
CA PHE A 29 3.88 -0.80 -0.53
C PHE A 29 2.78 -0.93 0.52
N ASN A 30 2.94 -0.22 1.63
CA ASN A 30 2.10 -0.28 2.80
C ASN A 30 1.16 0.93 2.81
N ASN A 31 0.02 0.78 2.13
CA ASN A 31 -1.01 1.81 2.04
C ASN A 31 -2.22 1.50 2.93
N GLY A 32 -2.22 0.37 3.63
CA GLY A 32 -3.32 -0.05 4.49
C GLY A 32 -4.59 -0.41 3.72
N SER A 33 -4.51 -0.76 2.44
CA SER A 33 -5.71 -0.99 1.62
C SER A 33 -5.53 -1.98 0.46
N LEU A 34 -6.57 -2.74 0.16
CA LEU A 34 -6.73 -3.45 -1.12
C LEU A 34 -7.05 -2.45 -2.25
N GLY A 35 -6.06 -1.62 -2.61
CA GLY A 35 -6.26 -0.38 -3.37
C GLY A 35 -6.99 -0.53 -4.72
N PHE A 36 -6.72 -1.58 -5.49
CA PHE A 36 -7.44 -1.82 -6.76
C PHE A 36 -8.92 -2.14 -6.54
N VAL A 37 -9.25 -2.95 -5.53
CA VAL A 37 -10.64 -3.31 -5.20
C VAL A 37 -11.39 -2.07 -4.70
N ALA A 38 -10.76 -1.29 -3.83
CA ALA A 38 -11.32 -0.02 -3.35
C ALA A 38 -11.60 0.95 -4.51
N MET A 39 -10.64 1.09 -5.44
CA MET A 39 -10.80 1.95 -6.62
C MET A 39 -11.93 1.48 -7.54
N GLU A 40 -12.05 0.18 -7.80
CA GLU A 40 -13.15 -0.36 -8.62
C GLU A 40 -14.52 -0.11 -7.98
N MET A 41 -14.65 -0.27 -6.66
CA MET A 41 -15.88 0.05 -5.92
C MET A 41 -16.24 1.54 -6.02
N LYS A 42 -15.26 2.43 -5.80
CA LYS A 42 -15.43 3.89 -5.92
C LYS A 42 -15.81 4.28 -7.35
N ALA A 43 -15.15 3.71 -8.35
CA ALA A 43 -15.44 3.94 -9.77
C ALA A 43 -16.84 3.43 -10.18
N ALA A 44 -17.37 2.41 -9.49
CA ALA A 44 -18.74 1.94 -9.65
C ALA A 44 -19.77 2.73 -8.81
N GLY A 45 -19.33 3.73 -8.02
CA GLY A 45 -20.18 4.59 -7.21
C GLY A 45 -20.65 3.95 -5.89
N PHE A 46 -19.94 2.92 -5.41
CA PHE A 46 -20.13 2.35 -4.09
C PHE A 46 -19.21 3.02 -3.08
N LEU A 47 -19.61 2.98 -1.81
CA LEU A 47 -18.66 3.11 -0.71
C LEU A 47 -17.88 1.80 -0.65
N ASP A 48 -16.55 1.90 -0.61
CA ASP A 48 -15.68 0.75 -0.42
C ASP A 48 -15.90 0.12 0.96
N THR A 49 -15.84 -1.21 1.00
CA THR A 49 -16.06 -2.03 2.20
C THR A 49 -15.17 -3.26 2.14
N GLY A 50 -14.55 -3.64 3.26
CA GLY A 50 -13.69 -4.84 3.32
C GLY A 50 -12.36 -4.67 2.59
N THR A 51 -11.97 -3.43 2.32
CA THR A 51 -10.72 -3.08 1.63
C THR A 51 -9.66 -2.53 2.57
N ASP A 52 -10.04 -2.12 3.79
CA ASP A 52 -9.11 -1.57 4.77
C ASP A 52 -8.29 -2.68 5.44
N LEU A 53 -6.99 -2.43 5.61
CA LEU A 53 -6.05 -3.34 6.24
C LEU A 53 -5.46 -2.69 7.48
N GLN A 54 -5.46 -3.43 8.59
CA GLN A 54 -4.68 -3.08 9.77
C GLN A 54 -3.36 -3.83 9.72
N ASN A 55 -2.31 -3.13 9.27
CA ASN A 55 -0.99 -3.71 9.12
C ASN A 55 -0.17 -3.57 10.41
N PRO A 56 0.69 -4.57 10.73
CA PRO A 56 1.76 -4.38 11.69
C PRO A 56 2.87 -3.49 11.09
N ASP A 57 3.86 -3.15 11.91
CA ASP A 57 5.15 -2.69 11.39
C ASP A 57 5.86 -3.89 10.73
N PHE A 58 5.88 -3.92 9.40
CA PHE A 58 6.48 -5.02 8.64
C PHE A 58 8.01 -5.02 8.77
N ALA A 59 8.64 -3.87 8.99
CA ALA A 59 10.07 -3.79 9.22
C ALA A 59 10.47 -4.38 10.58
N ALA A 60 9.70 -4.08 11.63
CA ALA A 60 9.89 -4.69 12.95
C ALA A 60 9.67 -6.21 12.90
N MET A 61 8.63 -6.65 12.19
CA MET A 61 8.36 -8.09 11.96
C MET A 61 9.53 -8.77 11.23
N ALA A 62 10.03 -8.18 10.14
CA ALA A 62 11.16 -8.72 9.40
C ALA A 62 12.44 -8.79 10.27
N THR A 63 12.67 -7.75 11.09
CA THR A 63 13.79 -7.73 12.05
C THR A 63 13.68 -8.89 13.05
N ALA A 64 12.47 -9.18 13.56
CA ALA A 64 12.23 -10.31 14.46
C ALA A 64 12.49 -11.68 13.80
N MET A 65 12.37 -11.78 12.47
CA MET A 65 12.70 -12.98 11.69
C MET A 65 14.20 -13.09 11.34
N GLY A 66 15.03 -12.13 11.77
CA GLY A 66 16.46 -12.08 11.46
C GLY A 66 16.77 -11.51 10.07
N ILE A 67 15.83 -10.77 9.46
CA ILE A 67 15.97 -10.14 8.15
C ILE A 67 16.27 -8.66 8.35
N LYS A 68 17.25 -8.12 7.62
CA LYS A 68 17.56 -6.69 7.65
C LYS A 68 16.35 -5.91 7.12
N ALA A 69 15.86 -4.93 7.87
CA ALA A 69 14.67 -4.21 7.45
C ALA A 69 14.81 -2.70 7.62
N PHE A 70 14.06 -1.98 6.80
CA PHE A 70 13.95 -0.52 6.79
C PHE A 70 12.47 -0.16 6.71
N ARG A 71 12.07 0.84 7.48
CA ARG A 71 10.74 1.45 7.38
C ARG A 71 10.91 2.86 6.83
N VAL A 72 10.15 3.18 5.80
CA VAL A 72 10.15 4.48 5.11
C VAL A 72 8.78 5.08 5.35
N GLU A 73 8.74 6.18 6.10
CA GLU A 73 7.51 6.94 6.36
C GLU A 73 7.54 8.29 5.66
N GLU A 74 8.75 8.79 5.35
CA GLU A 74 8.95 10.06 4.64
C GLU A 74 9.68 9.83 3.31
N SER A 75 9.28 10.58 2.28
CA SER A 75 9.79 10.42 0.91
C SER A 75 11.31 10.59 0.76
N ASP A 76 11.94 11.41 1.61
CA ASP A 76 13.38 11.67 1.60
C ASP A 76 14.22 10.51 2.15
N GLN A 77 13.59 9.56 2.87
CA GLN A 77 14.22 8.36 3.40
C GLN A 77 14.31 7.23 2.34
N LEU A 78 13.52 7.32 1.26
CA LEU A 78 13.32 6.21 0.33
C LEU A 78 14.61 5.83 -0.39
N GLU A 79 15.35 6.81 -0.92
CA GLU A 79 16.57 6.56 -1.69
C GLU A 79 17.63 5.83 -0.85
N ASP A 80 17.83 6.30 0.39
CA ASP A 80 18.78 5.72 1.33
C ASP A 80 18.36 4.29 1.76
N ALA A 81 17.09 4.08 2.10
CA ALA A 81 16.58 2.77 2.49
C ALA A 81 16.76 1.72 1.37
N ILE A 82 16.47 2.11 0.12
CA ILE A 82 16.66 1.24 -1.05
C ILE A 82 18.15 0.95 -1.27
N ALA A 83 19.02 1.96 -1.21
CA ALA A 83 20.46 1.78 -1.37
C ALA A 83 21.03 0.82 -0.32
N GLN A 84 20.65 0.98 0.96
CA GLN A 84 21.10 0.12 2.04
C GLN A 84 20.56 -1.32 1.92
N ALA A 85 19.29 -1.50 1.53
CA ALA A 85 18.70 -2.82 1.31
C ALA A 85 19.39 -3.58 0.18
N LEU A 86 19.71 -2.89 -0.93
CA LEU A 86 20.43 -3.46 -2.06
C LEU A 86 21.89 -3.79 -1.71
N ALA A 87 22.55 -2.96 -0.91
CA ALA A 87 23.93 -3.17 -0.47
C ALA A 87 24.09 -4.28 0.59
N HIS A 88 23.02 -4.63 1.31
CA HIS A 88 23.07 -5.65 2.35
C HIS A 88 23.35 -7.06 1.78
N PRO A 89 24.38 -7.78 2.24
CA PRO A 89 24.59 -9.17 1.88
C PRO A 89 23.62 -10.07 2.68
N GLY A 90 22.49 -10.42 2.08
CA GLY A 90 21.43 -11.23 2.71
C GLY A 90 20.02 -10.77 2.34
N PRO A 91 18.97 -11.41 2.87
CA PRO A 91 17.59 -10.95 2.66
C PRO A 91 17.38 -9.57 3.28
N ALA A 92 16.57 -8.74 2.63
CA ALA A 92 16.16 -7.45 3.19
C ALA A 92 14.70 -7.12 2.88
N LEU A 93 14.06 -6.36 3.78
CA LEU A 93 12.72 -5.81 3.59
C LEU A 93 12.73 -4.28 3.69
N VAL A 94 12.05 -3.61 2.76
CA VAL A 94 11.74 -2.19 2.85
C VAL A 94 10.22 -2.04 2.94
N ASP A 95 9.75 -1.61 4.10
CA ASP A 95 8.36 -1.28 4.37
C ASP A 95 8.13 0.19 4.01
N VAL A 96 7.51 0.45 2.86
CA VAL A 96 7.28 1.81 2.35
C VAL A 96 5.84 2.19 2.67
N VAL A 97 5.66 3.05 3.67
CA VAL A 97 4.35 3.61 4.00
C VAL A 97 3.97 4.60 2.92
N THR A 98 2.88 4.32 2.20
CA THR A 98 2.37 5.18 1.14
C THR A 98 0.97 5.66 1.48
N ALA A 99 0.51 6.71 0.78
CA ALA A 99 -0.83 7.23 1.00
C ALA A 99 -1.89 6.16 0.67
N SER A 100 -2.87 6.00 1.55
CA SER A 100 -3.99 5.07 1.38
C SER A 100 -4.90 5.42 0.19
N GLN A 101 -4.87 6.69 -0.25
CA GLN A 101 -5.80 7.25 -1.22
C GLN A 101 -5.12 7.78 -2.49
N GLU A 102 -4.17 7.03 -3.04
CA GLU A 102 -3.74 7.27 -4.42
C GLU A 102 -4.84 6.84 -5.39
N LEU A 103 -5.28 7.79 -6.22
CA LEU A 103 -6.15 7.47 -7.35
C LEU A 103 -5.28 6.80 -8.40
N VAL A 104 -5.40 5.48 -8.52
CA VAL A 104 -4.92 4.78 -9.72
C VAL A 104 -5.84 5.17 -10.86
N ILE A 105 -5.64 6.35 -11.45
CA ILE A 105 -6.41 6.83 -12.59
C ILE A 105 -6.03 5.95 -13.78
N PRO A 106 -6.94 5.10 -14.30
CA PRO A 106 -6.63 4.38 -15.52
C PRO A 106 -6.36 5.39 -16.64
N PRO A 107 -5.38 5.14 -17.53
CA PRO A 107 -4.93 6.09 -18.56
C PRO A 107 -6.04 6.53 -19.55
N LYS A 108 -7.22 5.91 -19.48
CA LYS A 108 -8.43 6.36 -20.17
C LYS A 108 -9.59 6.43 -19.18
N ILE A 109 -9.95 7.63 -18.74
CA ILE A 109 -11.17 7.86 -17.98
C ILE A 109 -12.36 7.67 -18.92
N LYS A 110 -13.18 6.65 -18.67
CA LYS A 110 -14.47 6.50 -19.36
C LYS A 110 -15.51 7.40 -18.69
N LEU A 111 -16.45 7.94 -19.47
CA LEU A 111 -17.52 8.81 -18.96
C LEU A 111 -18.33 8.16 -17.82
N GLU A 112 -18.54 6.84 -17.88
CA GLU A 112 -19.24 6.09 -16.83
C GLU A 112 -18.45 6.01 -15.51
N GLN A 113 -17.12 5.91 -15.57
CA GLN A 113 -16.28 5.94 -14.35
C GLN A 113 -16.29 7.33 -13.70
N ALA A 114 -16.30 8.40 -14.51
CA ALA A 114 -16.43 9.76 -13.99
C ALA A 114 -17.78 9.98 -13.27
N LYS A 115 -18.87 9.43 -13.82
CA LYS A 115 -20.20 9.45 -13.16
C LYS A 115 -20.20 8.65 -11.87
N GLY A 116 -19.65 7.43 -11.88
CA GLY A 116 -19.58 6.58 -10.69
C GLY A 116 -18.75 7.22 -9.58
N PHE A 117 -17.60 7.80 -9.91
CA PHE A 117 -16.76 8.52 -8.95
C PHE A 117 -17.48 9.75 -8.37
N SER A 118 -18.23 10.48 -9.19
CA SER A 118 -19.07 11.60 -8.72
C SER A 118 -20.16 11.14 -7.74
N LEU A 119 -20.78 9.99 -8.01
CA LEU A 119 -21.76 9.38 -7.12
C LEU A 119 -21.13 8.91 -5.80
N PHE A 120 -19.92 8.33 -5.86
CA PHE A 120 -19.14 7.98 -4.66
C PHE A 120 -18.89 9.21 -3.79
N MET A 121 -18.37 10.32 -4.37
CA MET A 121 -18.10 11.55 -3.60
C MET A 121 -19.36 12.08 -2.90
N LEU A 122 -20.50 12.09 -3.58
CA LEU A 122 -21.78 12.49 -2.99
C LEU A 122 -22.16 11.58 -1.80
N LYS A 123 -22.08 10.26 -1.99
CA LYS A 123 -22.39 9.28 -0.95
C LYS A 123 -21.43 9.38 0.24
N ALA A 124 -20.14 9.59 0.00
CA ALA A 124 -19.13 9.72 1.05
C ALA A 124 -19.46 10.92 1.96
N ILE A 125 -19.74 12.08 1.37
CA ILE A 125 -20.15 13.28 2.12
C ILE A 125 -21.44 13.03 2.91
N MET A 126 -22.46 12.43 2.29
CA MET A 126 -23.73 12.14 2.95
C MET A 126 -23.58 11.16 4.12
N ASN A 127 -22.59 10.27 4.08
CA ASN A 127 -22.33 9.28 5.13
C ASN A 127 -21.23 9.72 6.11
N GLY A 128 -20.81 10.99 6.08
CA GLY A 128 -19.83 11.54 7.02
C GLY A 128 -18.36 11.24 6.71
N ARG A 129 -18.06 10.59 5.58
CA ARG A 129 -16.70 10.30 5.07
C ARG A 129 -16.15 11.46 4.21
N GLY A 130 -16.39 12.71 4.64
CA GLY A 130 -16.01 13.91 3.89
C GLY A 130 -14.51 14.23 3.95
N ASP A 131 -13.85 13.80 5.02
CA ASP A 131 -12.41 13.76 5.23
C ASP A 131 -11.67 12.92 4.18
N GLU A 132 -12.23 11.78 3.79
CA GLU A 132 -11.66 10.96 2.70
C GLU A 132 -11.70 11.67 1.34
N VAL A 133 -12.77 12.42 1.06
CA VAL A 133 -12.81 13.20 -0.19
C VAL A 133 -11.72 14.28 -0.19
N LEU A 134 -11.41 14.85 0.98
CA LEU A 134 -10.33 15.82 1.14
C LEU A 134 -8.94 15.19 1.00
N GLU A 135 -8.71 14.00 1.56
CA GLU A 135 -7.46 13.24 1.39
C GLU A 135 -7.21 12.84 -0.06
N LEU A 136 -8.23 12.30 -0.75
CA LEU A 136 -8.15 12.02 -2.19
C LEU A 136 -7.73 13.27 -2.98
N ALA A 137 -8.30 14.44 -2.68
CA ALA A 137 -7.95 15.68 -3.37
C ALA A 137 -6.51 16.12 -3.08
N ARG A 138 -6.07 16.07 -1.81
CA ARG A 138 -4.71 16.47 -1.40
C ARG A 138 -3.63 15.55 -1.97
N THR A 139 -3.92 14.27 -2.08
CA THR A 139 -2.94 13.25 -2.51
C THR A 139 -2.69 13.30 -4.03
N ASN A 140 -3.64 13.83 -4.81
CA ASN A 140 -3.64 13.74 -6.27
C ASN A 140 -3.63 15.11 -6.99
N LEU A 141 -3.41 16.23 -6.26
CA LEU A 141 -3.21 17.59 -6.78
C LEU A 141 -1.74 18.02 -6.64
#